data_AF-A0A7Y3CFN3-F1
#
_entry.id   AF-A0A7Y3CFN3-F1
#
_cell.length_a   1.000
_cell.length_b   1.000
_cell.length_c   1.000
_cell.angle_alpha   90.00
_cell.angle_beta   90.00
_cell.angle_gamma   90.00
#
_symmetry.space_group_name_H-M   'P 1'
#
loop_
_entity.id
_entity.type
_entity.pdbx_description
1 polymer ?
#
loop_
_entity_poly.entity_id
_entity_poly.type
_entity_poly.pdbx_seq_one_letter_code
_entity_poly.pdbx_strand_id
1 'polypeptide(L)'
;MTRIQTQLVNITVNSPFCCNRKLIPFIFICLAFLIIYPVSSVAQAGKISAEKKEIIKASLLRSPQFSEKHNRNIAQRMIDVYKAGNPNLSPRAFQIVIEEVRKNNRKLLEQIIPIYDKFFTLKELRNISAFSNSKVSHKFNRVMPLMIKQEPGLKNPKLSAEQKANIYKKYFTPEELRSVSNFFNSPTGRKMARVGPQIEREVKQVRQSWIQKSSAAVTKRIQKRFKKEGIKTLP
;
A
#
# COMPACT_ATOMS: atom_id res chain seq x y z
N MET A 1 18.08 -28.02 -52.10
CA MET A 1 18.71 -29.35 -52.32
C MET A 1 20.18 -29.27 -51.93
N THR A 2 20.79 -30.40 -51.56
CA THR A 2 22.26 -30.70 -51.62
C THR A 2 23.22 -29.67 -50.96
N ARG A 3 23.64 -29.84 -49.69
CA ARG A 3 24.70 -30.74 -49.14
C ARG A 3 26.16 -30.29 -49.34
N ILE A 4 26.81 -29.97 -48.21
CA ILE A 4 28.14 -30.46 -47.74
C ILE A 4 29.36 -30.27 -48.66
N GLN A 5 30.37 -29.50 -48.21
CA GLN A 5 31.66 -30.10 -47.81
C GLN A 5 32.52 -29.20 -46.89
N THR A 6 33.32 -29.87 -46.07
CA THR A 6 34.32 -29.33 -45.14
C THR A 6 35.70 -29.50 -45.75
N GLN A 7 36.63 -28.56 -45.53
CA GLN A 7 38.06 -28.86 -45.59
C GLN A 7 38.77 -28.40 -44.31
N LEU A 8 39.67 -29.26 -43.84
CA LEU A 8 40.59 -29.03 -42.73
C LEU A 8 41.98 -28.77 -43.32
N VAL A 9 42.73 -27.83 -42.76
CA VAL A 9 44.16 -27.66 -43.04
C VAL A 9 44.92 -27.90 -41.74
N ASN A 10 45.59 -29.05 -41.66
CA ASN A 10 46.57 -29.34 -40.61
C ASN A 10 47.92 -28.74 -40.99
N ILE A 11 48.64 -28.17 -40.02
CA ILE A 11 50.05 -27.80 -40.19
C ILE A 11 50.87 -28.33 -39.00
N THR A 12 51.95 -29.03 -39.33
CA THR A 12 53.01 -29.49 -38.43
C THR A 12 54.34 -29.44 -39.20
N VAL A 13 55.53 -29.41 -38.57
CA VAL A 13 55.86 -29.37 -37.13
C VAL A 13 56.55 -28.00 -36.85
N ASN A 14 57.49 -27.71 -35.94
CA ASN A 14 58.27 -28.47 -34.96
C ASN A 14 58.64 -27.57 -33.74
N SER A 15 59.44 -28.10 -32.82
CA SER A 15 60.18 -27.35 -31.79
C SER A 15 61.70 -27.37 -32.10
N PRO A 16 62.56 -26.72 -31.28
CA PRO A 16 63.06 -27.41 -30.09
C PRO A 16 63.40 -26.54 -28.85
N PHE A 17 63.59 -27.24 -27.72
CA PHE A 17 64.30 -26.87 -26.49
C PHE A 17 64.32 -25.40 -25.98
N CYS A 18 63.76 -25.19 -24.79
CA CYS A 18 64.64 -25.07 -23.61
C CYS A 18 63.96 -25.60 -22.34
N CYS A 19 64.73 -26.08 -21.38
CA CYS A 19 64.23 -26.76 -20.18
C CYS A 19 64.27 -25.84 -18.95
N ASN A 20 63.17 -25.78 -18.19
CA ASN A 20 63.29 -25.62 -16.74
C ASN A 20 62.20 -26.40 -15.99
N ARG A 21 62.46 -26.71 -14.72
CA ARG A 21 61.95 -27.89 -14.00
C ARG A 21 61.27 -27.47 -12.69
N LYS A 22 60.21 -28.20 -12.29
CA LYS A 22 59.31 -27.93 -11.13
C LYS A 22 58.38 -26.73 -11.42
N LEU A 23 57.06 -26.88 -11.61
CA LEU A 23 56.10 -27.07 -10.51
C LEU A 23 54.71 -27.56 -10.99
N ILE A 24 54.59 -28.82 -11.44
CA ILE A 24 53.30 -29.52 -11.47
C ILE A 24 53.20 -30.22 -10.12
N PRO A 25 52.49 -29.64 -9.13
CA PRO A 25 51.14 -30.13 -8.82
C PRO A 25 50.19 -29.08 -8.18
N PHE A 26 49.77 -28.04 -8.92
CA PHE A 26 48.75 -27.08 -8.41
C PHE A 26 47.49 -26.94 -9.27
N ILE A 27 47.51 -27.36 -10.53
CA ILE A 27 46.38 -27.16 -11.47
C ILE A 27 45.21 -28.13 -11.20
N PHE A 28 45.44 -29.25 -10.51
CA PHE A 28 44.40 -30.25 -10.21
C PHE A 28 43.53 -29.93 -8.98
N ILE A 29 43.86 -28.91 -8.17
CA ILE A 29 43.08 -28.55 -6.97
C ILE A 29 41.94 -27.57 -7.29
N CYS A 30 41.99 -26.87 -8.43
CA CYS A 30 40.98 -25.88 -8.83
C CYS A 30 39.75 -26.47 -9.56
N LEU A 31 39.71 -27.78 -9.83
CA LEU A 31 38.68 -28.42 -10.68
C LEU A 31 37.77 -29.41 -9.91
N ALA A 32 37.84 -29.41 -8.58
CA ALA A 32 37.03 -30.25 -7.68
C ALA A 32 36.12 -29.44 -6.72
N PHE A 33 35.82 -28.18 -7.06
CA PHE A 33 34.94 -27.29 -6.27
C PHE A 33 33.76 -26.71 -7.08
N LEU A 34 33.42 -27.36 -8.21
CA LEU A 34 32.10 -27.25 -8.83
C LEU A 34 31.21 -28.34 -8.24
N ILE A 35 29.95 -28.00 -7.93
CA ILE A 35 28.99 -28.83 -7.15
C ILE A 35 29.41 -28.86 -5.65
N ILE A 36 28.69 -28.32 -4.66
CA ILE A 36 27.31 -27.80 -4.59
C ILE A 36 27.30 -26.39 -3.95
N TYR A 37 26.82 -25.38 -4.67
CA TYR A 37 26.18 -24.22 -4.03
C TYR A 37 24.67 -24.40 -4.11
N PRO A 38 23.92 -24.39 -2.98
CA PRO A 38 22.47 -24.42 -3.04
C PRO A 38 21.96 -23.08 -3.57
N VAL A 39 21.55 -23.03 -4.84
CA VAL A 39 20.88 -21.86 -5.46
C VAL A 39 19.42 -21.79 -4.97
N SER A 40 19.25 -21.80 -3.65
CA SER A 40 17.97 -21.75 -2.93
C SER A 40 17.55 -20.31 -2.63
N SER A 41 17.87 -19.38 -3.54
CA SER A 41 17.17 -18.11 -3.65
C SER A 41 16.08 -18.21 -4.72
N VAL A 42 15.21 -19.21 -4.57
CA VAL A 42 13.84 -19.09 -5.08
C VAL A 42 13.29 -17.84 -4.43
N ALA A 43 13.05 -16.79 -5.22
CA ALA A 43 12.51 -15.54 -4.74
C ALA A 43 11.11 -15.81 -4.15
N GLN A 44 11.06 -16.01 -2.83
CA GLN A 44 9.84 -16.34 -2.12
C GLN A 44 8.81 -15.25 -2.43
N ALA A 45 7.72 -15.61 -3.12
CA ALA A 45 6.60 -14.72 -3.36
C ALA A 45 6.06 -14.24 -2.01
N GLY A 46 6.50 -13.05 -1.60
CA GLY A 46 6.71 -12.76 -0.19
C GLY A 46 5.39 -12.66 0.56
N LYS A 47 5.21 -13.49 1.60
CA LYS A 47 4.16 -13.25 2.60
C LYS A 47 4.41 -11.86 3.18
N ILE A 48 3.51 -10.90 2.89
CA ILE A 48 3.60 -9.50 3.33
C ILE A 48 3.91 -9.48 4.83
N SER A 49 5.08 -8.96 5.20
CA SER A 49 5.57 -9.05 6.58
C SER A 49 4.63 -8.35 7.55
N ALA A 50 4.55 -8.86 8.78
CA ALA A 50 3.63 -8.33 9.80
C ALA A 50 3.81 -6.82 10.00
N GLU A 51 5.06 -6.35 10.11
CA GLU A 51 5.36 -4.92 10.21
C GLU A 51 4.84 -4.12 9.00
N LYS A 52 5.04 -4.62 7.77
CA LYS A 52 4.57 -3.96 6.55
C LYS A 52 3.04 -3.87 6.54
N LYS A 53 2.33 -4.92 6.95
CA LYS A 53 0.87 -4.90 7.13
C LYS A 53 0.43 -3.84 8.14
N GLU A 54 1.03 -3.79 9.32
CA GLU A 54 0.58 -2.88 10.38
C GLU A 54 0.87 -1.40 10.06
N ILE A 55 1.97 -1.07 9.38
CA ILE A 55 2.22 0.31 8.89
C ILE A 55 1.16 0.73 7.85
N ILE A 56 0.77 -0.18 6.95
CA ILE A 56 -0.30 0.08 5.98
C ILE A 56 -1.65 0.26 6.70
N LYS A 57 -2.01 -0.63 7.64
CA LYS A 57 -3.25 -0.53 8.44
C LYS A 57 -3.32 0.76 9.24
N ALA A 58 -2.26 1.13 9.96
CA ALA A 58 -2.19 2.36 10.74
C ALA A 58 -2.29 3.62 9.86
N SER A 59 -1.87 3.55 8.60
CA SER A 59 -2.03 4.65 7.64
C SER A 59 -3.44 4.71 7.05
N LEU A 60 -4.05 3.56 6.75
CA LEU A 60 -5.44 3.46 6.29
C LEU A 60 -6.42 3.93 7.36
N LEU A 61 -6.31 3.43 8.61
CA LEU A 61 -7.23 3.73 9.72
C LEU A 61 -7.25 5.22 10.13
N ARG A 62 -6.16 5.96 9.87
CA ARG A 62 -6.10 7.42 10.05
C ARG A 62 -6.83 8.19 8.95
N SER A 63 -7.08 7.57 7.79
CA SER A 63 -7.84 8.19 6.70
C SER A 63 -9.34 8.22 7.05
N PRO A 64 -10.06 9.35 6.84
CA PRO A 64 -11.46 9.49 7.26
C PRO A 64 -12.36 8.32 6.85
N GLN A 65 -12.22 7.84 5.61
CA GLN A 65 -12.96 6.72 5.01
C GLN A 65 -12.79 5.34 5.67
N PHE A 66 -11.77 5.13 6.51
CA PHE A 66 -11.56 3.86 7.24
C PHE A 66 -11.53 4.05 8.77
N SER A 67 -11.69 5.29 9.23
CA SER A 67 -11.69 5.64 10.65
C SER A 67 -12.83 4.95 11.41
N GLU A 68 -12.63 4.69 12.71
CA GLU A 68 -13.69 4.13 13.55
C GLU A 68 -14.90 5.08 13.70
N LYS A 69 -14.73 6.39 13.46
CA LYS A 69 -15.86 7.33 13.33
C LYS A 69 -16.71 7.02 12.09
N HIS A 70 -16.08 6.73 10.95
CA HIS A 70 -16.80 6.33 9.73
C HIS A 70 -17.47 4.96 9.89
N ASN A 71 -16.81 3.99 10.54
CA ASN A 71 -17.41 2.70 10.88
C ASN A 71 -18.67 2.88 11.76
N ARG A 72 -18.60 3.71 12.80
CA ARG A 72 -19.78 4.04 13.64
C ARG A 72 -20.87 4.75 12.86
N ASN A 73 -20.56 5.69 11.97
CA ASN A 73 -21.56 6.36 11.14
C ASN A 73 -22.29 5.41 10.17
N ILE A 74 -21.61 4.38 9.65
CA ILE A 74 -22.26 3.31 8.85
C ILE A 74 -23.15 2.45 9.74
N ALA A 75 -22.66 2.03 10.91
CA ALA A 75 -23.42 1.22 11.85
C ALA A 75 -24.67 1.95 12.39
N GLN A 76 -24.58 3.26 12.65
CA GLN A 76 -25.71 4.07 13.10
C GLN A 76 -26.84 4.07 12.07
N ARG A 77 -26.55 4.33 10.80
CA ARG A 77 -27.57 4.27 9.72
C ARG A 77 -28.26 2.91 9.62
N MET A 78 -27.54 1.82 9.90
CA MET A 78 -28.16 0.48 9.99
C MET A 78 -29.01 0.31 11.25
N ILE A 79 -28.58 0.83 12.40
CA ILE A 79 -29.38 0.86 13.63
C ILE A 79 -30.67 1.67 13.44
N ASP A 80 -30.60 2.81 12.77
CA ASP A 80 -31.75 3.69 12.52
C ASP A 80 -32.82 2.99 11.66
N VAL A 81 -32.41 2.22 10.65
CA VAL A 81 -33.30 1.36 9.85
C VAL A 81 -33.96 0.27 10.70
N TYR A 82 -33.23 -0.40 11.59
CA TYR A 82 -33.84 -1.39 12.49
C TYR A 82 -34.75 -0.72 13.54
N LYS A 83 -34.44 0.49 14.01
CA LYS A 83 -35.30 1.26 14.93
C LYS A 83 -36.61 1.70 14.30
N ALA A 84 -36.62 2.02 13.00
CA ALA A 84 -37.85 2.33 12.28
C ALA A 84 -38.83 1.13 12.23
N GLY A 85 -38.32 -0.12 12.24
CA GLY A 85 -39.13 -1.33 12.34
C GLY A 85 -39.41 -1.81 13.77
N ASN A 86 -38.55 -1.47 14.75
CA ASN A 86 -38.72 -1.77 16.17
C ASN A 86 -38.13 -0.63 17.02
N PRO A 87 -38.93 0.32 17.52
CA PRO A 87 -38.44 1.43 18.35
C PRO A 87 -37.72 0.98 19.63
N ASN A 88 -38.13 -0.16 20.20
CA ASN A 88 -37.61 -0.74 21.44
C ASN A 88 -36.42 -1.69 21.22
N LEU A 89 -35.69 -1.52 20.12
CA LEU A 89 -34.52 -2.32 19.78
C LEU A 89 -33.42 -2.20 20.84
N SER A 90 -32.95 -3.33 21.37
CA SER A 90 -32.14 -3.37 22.58
C SER A 90 -30.70 -2.82 22.40
N PRO A 91 -30.03 -2.33 23.47
CA PRO A 91 -28.64 -1.87 23.41
C PRO A 91 -27.68 -2.95 22.89
N ARG A 92 -27.94 -4.23 23.19
CA ARG A 92 -27.16 -5.36 22.66
C ARG A 92 -27.29 -5.48 21.14
N ALA A 93 -28.47 -5.18 20.58
CA ALA A 93 -28.65 -5.18 19.14
C ALA A 93 -27.78 -4.12 18.44
N PHE A 94 -27.65 -2.91 19.03
CA PHE A 94 -26.76 -1.87 18.50
C PHE A 94 -25.30 -2.34 18.47
N GLN A 95 -24.84 -3.01 19.54
CA GLN A 95 -23.48 -3.59 19.60
C GLN A 95 -23.24 -4.59 18.46
N ILE A 96 -24.19 -5.49 18.20
CA ILE A 96 -24.08 -6.50 17.11
C ILE A 96 -23.91 -5.83 15.74
N VAL A 97 -24.66 -4.75 15.46
CA VAL A 97 -24.51 -3.98 14.21
C VAL A 97 -23.12 -3.36 14.11
N ILE A 98 -22.65 -2.70 15.17
CA ILE A 98 -21.30 -2.09 15.23
C ILE A 98 -20.20 -3.16 15.05
N GLU A 99 -20.33 -4.30 15.74
CA GLU A 99 -19.42 -5.43 15.64
C GLU A 99 -19.32 -5.97 14.21
N GLU A 100 -20.45 -6.25 13.55
CA GLU A 100 -20.47 -6.83 12.20
C GLU A 100 -20.08 -5.84 11.11
N VAL A 101 -20.37 -4.54 11.25
CA VAL A 101 -19.87 -3.48 10.35
C VAL A 101 -18.36 -3.33 10.50
N ARG A 102 -17.82 -3.24 11.72
CA ARG A 102 -16.37 -3.16 11.97
C ARG A 102 -15.64 -4.41 11.45
N LYS A 103 -16.20 -5.59 11.65
CA LYS A 103 -15.70 -6.87 11.13
C LYS A 103 -15.72 -6.92 9.60
N ASN A 104 -16.71 -6.31 8.95
CA ASN A 104 -16.78 -6.16 7.50
C ASN A 104 -15.65 -5.25 6.98
N ASN A 105 -15.46 -4.09 7.61
CA ASN A 105 -14.46 -3.11 7.18
C ASN A 105 -13.03 -3.58 7.46
N ARG A 106 -12.80 -4.39 8.51
CA ARG A 106 -11.52 -5.12 8.69
C ARG A 106 -11.19 -6.05 7.52
N LYS A 107 -12.17 -6.76 6.96
CA LYS A 107 -11.94 -7.61 5.76
C LYS A 107 -11.62 -6.78 4.51
N LEU A 108 -12.26 -5.62 4.33
CA LEU A 108 -11.92 -4.67 3.27
C LEU A 108 -10.47 -4.17 3.40
N LEU A 109 -9.99 -3.88 4.61
CA LEU A 109 -8.61 -3.45 4.83
C LEU A 109 -7.59 -4.53 4.41
N GLU A 110 -7.82 -5.81 4.74
CA GLU A 110 -6.93 -6.90 4.28
C GLU A 110 -6.93 -7.07 2.74
N GLN A 111 -8.00 -6.68 2.03
CA GLN A 111 -8.01 -6.64 0.55
C GLN A 111 -7.28 -5.42 -0.03
N ILE A 112 -7.10 -4.35 0.75
CA ILE A 112 -6.40 -3.13 0.32
C ILE A 112 -4.90 -3.20 0.59
N ILE A 113 -4.46 -3.93 1.61
CA ILE A 113 -3.03 -4.09 1.97
C ILE A 113 -2.16 -4.52 0.78
N PRO A 114 -2.53 -5.52 -0.06
CA PRO A 114 -1.75 -5.90 -1.23
C PRO A 114 -1.53 -4.78 -2.26
N ILE A 115 -2.43 -3.80 -2.34
CA ILE A 115 -2.28 -2.65 -3.24
C ILE A 115 -1.09 -1.80 -2.78
N TYR A 116 -1.03 -1.43 -1.51
CA TYR A 116 0.09 -0.64 -0.96
C TYR A 116 1.40 -1.44 -0.97
N ASP A 117 1.32 -2.75 -0.74
CA ASP A 117 2.46 -3.67 -0.77
C ASP A 117 3.16 -3.72 -2.13
N LYS A 118 2.37 -3.81 -3.21
CA LYS A 118 2.78 -3.78 -4.62
C LYS A 118 3.54 -2.51 -5.02
N PHE A 119 3.21 -1.34 -4.46
CA PHE A 119 3.84 -0.08 -4.85
C PHE A 119 4.99 0.38 -3.95
N PHE A 120 5.02 -0.02 -2.68
CA PHE A 120 6.00 0.47 -1.71
C PHE A 120 6.74 -0.63 -0.96
N THR A 121 8.05 -0.46 -0.83
CA THR A 121 8.91 -1.22 0.08
C THR A 121 8.62 -0.85 1.54
N LEU A 122 9.09 -1.66 2.49
CA LEU A 122 8.97 -1.35 3.92
C LEU A 122 9.65 -0.02 4.30
N LYS A 123 10.82 0.26 3.73
CA LYS A 123 11.56 1.53 3.94
C LYS A 123 10.76 2.74 3.44
N GLU A 124 10.12 2.63 2.27
CA GLU A 124 9.25 3.68 1.73
C GLU A 124 7.98 3.87 2.58
N LEU A 125 7.37 2.79 3.08
CA LEU A 125 6.21 2.87 3.98
C LEU A 125 6.56 3.50 5.34
N ARG A 126 7.74 3.19 5.90
CA ARG A 126 8.28 3.88 7.09
C ARG A 126 8.47 5.38 6.83
N ASN A 127 9.09 5.75 5.71
CA ASN A 127 9.27 7.16 5.30
C ASN A 127 7.93 7.90 5.14
N ILE A 128 6.96 7.30 4.45
CA ILE A 128 5.61 7.87 4.26
C ILE A 128 4.90 8.03 5.61
N SER A 129 4.98 7.02 6.50
CA SER A 129 4.40 7.09 7.84
C SER A 129 5.02 8.20 8.70
N ALA A 130 6.36 8.32 8.68
CA ALA A 130 7.08 9.35 9.42
C ALA A 130 6.69 10.77 8.99
N PHE A 131 6.66 11.06 7.68
CA PHE A 131 6.15 12.35 7.20
C PHE A 131 4.67 12.54 7.52
N SER A 132 3.85 11.52 7.28
CA SER A 132 2.39 11.55 7.52
C SER A 132 2.03 11.89 8.97
N ASN A 133 2.82 11.43 9.95
CA ASN A 133 2.63 11.70 11.37
C ASN A 133 3.21 13.05 11.84
N SER A 134 3.94 13.79 10.99
CA SER A 134 4.58 15.05 11.37
C SER A 134 3.58 16.16 11.71
N LYS A 135 4.00 17.12 12.57
CA LYS A 135 3.21 18.32 12.90
C LYS A 135 2.78 19.08 11.64
N VAL A 136 3.68 19.22 10.66
CA VAL A 136 3.41 19.92 9.40
C VAL A 136 2.42 19.15 8.50
N SER A 137 2.52 17.83 8.38
CA SER A 137 1.52 17.00 7.69
C SER A 137 0.13 17.18 8.29
N HIS A 138 0.02 17.12 9.62
CA HIS A 138 -1.26 17.32 10.30
C HIS A 138 -1.82 18.75 10.12
N LYS A 139 -0.96 19.79 10.13
CA LYS A 139 -1.38 21.16 9.79
C LYS A 139 -1.85 21.25 8.34
N PHE A 140 -1.07 20.74 7.39
CA PHE A 140 -1.37 20.77 5.97
C PHE A 140 -2.72 20.10 5.66
N ASN A 141 -2.95 18.88 6.14
CA ASN A 141 -4.21 18.16 5.97
C ASN A 141 -5.42 18.88 6.59
N ARG A 142 -5.23 19.64 7.67
CA ARG A 142 -6.30 20.45 8.31
C ARG A 142 -6.55 21.78 7.59
N VAL A 143 -5.50 22.43 7.10
CA VAL A 143 -5.55 23.81 6.59
C VAL A 143 -5.80 23.85 5.07
N MET A 144 -5.30 22.90 4.29
CA MET A 144 -5.51 22.87 2.83
C MET A 144 -7.00 22.95 2.43
N PRO A 145 -7.96 22.22 3.07
CA PRO A 145 -9.38 22.35 2.71
C PRO A 145 -9.97 23.72 3.06
N LEU A 146 -9.47 24.38 4.11
CA LEU A 146 -9.91 25.72 4.53
C LEU A 146 -9.36 26.80 3.61
N MET A 147 -8.06 26.74 3.29
CA MET A 147 -7.42 27.60 2.30
C MET A 147 -8.10 27.45 0.93
N ILE A 148 -8.37 26.23 0.45
CA ILE A 148 -9.07 26.00 -0.83
C ILE A 148 -10.51 26.54 -0.82
N LYS A 149 -11.16 26.66 0.35
CA LYS A 149 -12.48 27.30 0.50
C LYS A 149 -12.41 28.83 0.53
N GLN A 150 -11.40 29.39 1.20
CA GLN A 150 -11.20 30.84 1.36
C GLN A 150 -10.55 31.50 0.12
N GLU A 151 -9.69 30.75 -0.57
CA GLU A 151 -8.89 31.18 -1.72
C GLU A 151 -9.26 30.33 -2.95
N PRO A 152 -10.52 30.38 -3.46
CA PRO A 152 -10.97 29.51 -4.55
C PRO A 152 -10.13 29.68 -5.84
N GLY A 153 -9.55 30.87 -6.03
CA GLY A 153 -8.60 31.18 -7.09
C GLY A 153 -7.34 30.30 -7.08
N LEU A 154 -6.98 29.66 -5.97
CA LEU A 154 -5.87 28.69 -5.89
C LEU A 154 -6.03 27.51 -6.85
N LYS A 155 -7.28 27.18 -7.25
CA LYS A 155 -7.58 26.14 -8.25
C LYS A 155 -7.34 26.59 -9.70
N ASN A 156 -7.16 27.88 -9.97
CA ASN A 156 -6.97 28.38 -11.32
C ASN A 156 -5.61 27.90 -11.88
N PRO A 157 -5.56 27.13 -12.98
CA PRO A 157 -4.30 26.66 -13.55
C PRO A 157 -3.40 27.81 -14.01
N LYS A 158 -3.98 28.94 -14.44
CA LYS A 158 -3.27 30.15 -14.89
C LYS A 158 -2.69 31.01 -13.75
N LEU A 159 -2.97 30.70 -12.48
CA LEU A 159 -2.48 31.47 -11.33
C LEU A 159 -0.94 31.41 -11.25
N SER A 160 -0.26 32.56 -11.11
CA SER A 160 1.21 32.62 -11.16
C SER A 160 1.87 31.93 -9.96
N ALA A 161 3.17 31.61 -10.08
CA ALA A 161 3.94 31.04 -8.98
C ALA A 161 4.01 31.99 -7.77
N GLU A 162 4.13 33.30 -8.02
CA GLU A 162 4.13 34.34 -7.00
C GLU A 162 2.76 34.50 -6.32
N GLN A 163 1.67 34.51 -7.11
CA GLN A 163 0.30 34.54 -6.58
C GLN A 163 0.01 33.32 -5.70
N LYS A 164 0.49 32.13 -6.09
CA LYS A 164 0.45 30.92 -5.27
C LYS A 164 1.24 31.10 -3.97
N ALA A 165 2.49 31.60 -4.03
CA ALA A 165 3.30 31.86 -2.83
C ALA A 165 2.65 32.89 -1.88
N ASN A 166 2.04 33.95 -2.43
CA ASN A 166 1.31 34.98 -1.70
C ASN A 166 0.02 34.46 -1.02
N ILE A 167 -0.55 33.34 -1.50
CA ILE A 167 -1.59 32.58 -0.77
C ILE A 167 -0.95 31.70 0.30
N TYR A 168 0.00 30.83 -0.04
CA TYR A 168 0.60 29.86 0.91
C TYR A 168 1.21 30.53 2.14
N LYS A 169 1.84 31.72 2.00
CA LYS A 169 2.44 32.47 3.12
C LYS A 169 1.44 32.94 4.19
N LYS A 170 0.13 33.01 3.87
CA LYS A 170 -0.93 33.33 4.85
C LYS A 170 -1.20 32.19 5.83
N TYR A 171 -0.81 30.97 5.47
CA TYR A 171 -1.20 29.73 6.15
C TYR A 171 -0.02 28.91 6.68
N PHE A 172 1.16 29.04 6.07
CA PHE A 172 2.35 28.24 6.36
C PHE A 172 3.61 29.08 6.48
N THR A 173 4.50 28.71 7.41
CA THR A 173 5.82 29.34 7.52
C THR A 173 6.77 28.81 6.44
N PRO A 174 7.87 29.52 6.11
CA PRO A 174 8.88 29.01 5.18
C PRO A 174 9.47 27.65 5.61
N GLU A 175 9.59 27.38 6.90
CA GLU A 175 10.12 26.13 7.49
C GLU A 175 9.16 24.97 7.24
N GLU A 176 7.85 25.21 7.42
CA GLU A 176 6.80 24.23 7.12
C GLU A 176 6.77 23.90 5.61
N LEU A 177 6.84 24.92 4.75
CA LEU A 177 6.88 24.74 3.30
C LEU A 177 8.16 24.01 2.86
N ARG A 178 9.32 24.33 3.44
CA ARG A 178 10.57 23.58 3.23
C ARG A 178 10.44 22.12 3.68
N SER A 179 9.78 21.85 4.82
CA SER A 179 9.58 20.48 5.32
C SER A 179 8.69 19.64 4.37
N VAL A 180 7.58 20.22 3.87
CA VAL A 180 6.72 19.57 2.85
C VAL A 180 7.49 19.36 1.54
N SER A 181 8.21 20.37 1.07
CA SER A 181 9.04 20.31 -0.14
C SER A 181 10.10 19.20 -0.04
N ASN A 182 10.83 19.12 1.08
CA ASN A 182 11.85 18.10 1.31
C ASN A 182 11.29 16.67 1.27
N PHE A 183 10.07 16.44 1.77
CA PHE A 183 9.43 15.13 1.63
C PHE A 183 9.11 14.81 0.17
N PHE A 184 8.41 15.70 -0.55
CA PHE A 184 8.01 15.43 -1.93
C PHE A 184 9.21 15.39 -2.91
N ASN A 185 10.30 16.08 -2.60
CA ASN A 185 11.59 16.02 -3.30
C ASN A 185 12.48 14.83 -2.88
N SER A 186 12.06 14.00 -1.92
CA SER A 186 12.73 12.72 -1.66
C SER A 186 12.37 11.69 -2.75
N PRO A 187 13.19 10.63 -2.95
CA PRO A 187 12.83 9.52 -3.85
C PRO A 187 11.48 8.88 -3.51
N THR A 188 11.17 8.74 -2.21
CA THR A 188 9.89 8.21 -1.73
C THR A 188 8.72 9.15 -2.05
N GLY A 189 8.89 10.46 -1.83
CA GLY A 189 7.86 11.46 -2.11
C GLY A 189 7.55 11.59 -3.61
N ARG A 190 8.57 11.65 -4.47
CA ARG A 190 8.39 11.61 -5.94
C ARG A 190 7.68 10.33 -6.39
N LYS A 191 8.03 9.17 -5.82
CA LYS A 191 7.33 7.92 -6.11
C LYS A 191 5.87 7.97 -5.66
N MET A 192 5.60 8.44 -4.44
CA MET A 192 4.25 8.59 -3.90
C MET A 192 3.37 9.51 -4.75
N ALA A 193 3.88 10.66 -5.19
CA ALA A 193 3.18 11.56 -6.10
C ALA A 193 2.85 10.88 -7.45
N ARG A 194 3.79 10.09 -8.00
CA ARG A 194 3.61 9.36 -9.27
C ARG A 194 2.60 8.20 -9.18
N VAL A 195 2.64 7.39 -8.12
CA VAL A 195 1.80 6.17 -8.01
C VAL A 195 0.50 6.39 -7.23
N GLY A 196 0.39 7.46 -6.45
CA GLY A 196 -0.79 7.79 -5.64
C GLY A 196 -2.11 7.73 -6.41
N PRO A 197 -2.24 8.40 -7.58
CA PRO A 197 -3.45 8.35 -8.39
C PRO A 197 -3.81 6.94 -8.90
N GLN A 198 -2.85 6.02 -9.04
CA GLN A 198 -3.12 4.63 -9.38
C GLN A 198 -3.60 3.83 -8.15
N ILE A 199 -2.96 4.01 -6.99
CA ILE A 199 -3.40 3.41 -5.72
C ILE A 199 -4.84 3.83 -5.42
N GLU A 200 -5.19 5.11 -5.59
CA GLU A 200 -6.56 5.60 -5.37
C GLU A 200 -7.58 4.94 -6.29
N ARG A 201 -7.24 4.69 -7.57
CA ARG A 201 -8.10 3.95 -8.51
C ARG A 201 -8.29 2.49 -8.09
N GLU A 202 -7.20 1.77 -7.80
CA GLU A 202 -7.25 0.36 -7.39
C GLU A 202 -8.01 0.20 -6.05
N VAL A 203 -7.77 1.08 -5.07
CA VAL A 203 -8.50 1.12 -3.78
C VAL A 203 -9.98 1.44 -3.97
N LYS A 204 -10.33 2.36 -4.89
CA LYS A 204 -11.72 2.70 -5.21
C LYS A 204 -12.44 1.50 -5.84
N GLN A 205 -11.83 0.82 -6.81
CA GLN A 205 -12.37 -0.38 -7.46
C GLN A 205 -12.61 -1.52 -6.46
N VAL A 206 -11.61 -1.85 -5.63
CA VAL A 206 -11.75 -2.88 -4.59
C VAL A 206 -12.87 -2.52 -3.60
N ARG A 207 -12.95 -1.26 -3.16
CA ARG A 207 -14.04 -0.80 -2.28
C ARG A 207 -15.41 -0.89 -2.94
N GLN A 208 -15.56 -0.51 -4.21
CA GLN A 208 -16.84 -0.59 -4.92
C GLN A 208 -17.31 -2.04 -5.05
N SER A 209 -16.42 -2.96 -5.47
CA SER A 209 -16.75 -4.39 -5.54
C SER A 209 -17.06 -4.98 -4.16
N TRP A 210 -16.35 -4.55 -3.12
CA TRP A 210 -16.63 -4.96 -1.73
C TRP A 210 -17.98 -4.47 -1.23
N ILE A 211 -18.38 -3.22 -1.51
CA ILE A 211 -19.70 -2.69 -1.13
C ILE A 211 -20.82 -3.50 -1.79
N GLN A 212 -20.71 -3.76 -3.10
CA GLN A 212 -21.66 -4.58 -3.85
C GLN A 212 -21.80 -5.99 -3.26
N LYS A 213 -20.67 -6.66 -2.97
CA LYS A 213 -20.65 -8.06 -2.50
C LYS A 213 -20.98 -8.22 -1.01
N SER A 214 -20.66 -7.23 -0.17
CA SER A 214 -20.71 -7.39 1.29
C SER A 214 -21.94 -6.78 1.98
N SER A 215 -22.66 -5.84 1.35
CA SER A 215 -23.81 -5.13 1.95
C SER A 215 -24.89 -6.10 2.46
N ALA A 216 -25.49 -6.89 1.57
CA ALA A 216 -26.47 -7.91 1.93
C ALA A 216 -25.88 -8.99 2.87
N ALA A 217 -24.59 -9.29 2.75
CA ALA A 217 -23.91 -10.25 3.60
C ALA A 217 -23.68 -9.72 5.04
N VAL A 218 -23.62 -8.40 5.26
CA VAL A 218 -23.63 -7.79 6.61
C VAL A 218 -25.00 -7.96 7.23
N THR A 219 -26.06 -7.56 6.52
CA THR A 219 -27.46 -7.67 6.99
C THR A 219 -27.81 -9.12 7.36
N LYS A 220 -27.49 -10.10 6.51
CA LYS A 220 -27.72 -11.52 6.80
C LYS A 220 -26.95 -12.03 8.03
N ARG A 221 -25.74 -11.53 8.31
CA ARG A 221 -24.99 -11.88 9.54
C ARG A 221 -25.61 -11.25 10.79
N ILE A 222 -26.05 -9.99 10.70
CA ILE A 222 -26.73 -9.28 11.77
C ILE A 222 -28.05 -10.01 12.12
N GLN A 223 -28.90 -10.30 11.13
CA GLN A 223 -30.14 -11.07 11.31
C GLN A 223 -29.90 -12.46 11.92
N LYS A 224 -28.88 -13.20 11.43
CA LYS A 224 -28.52 -14.52 11.99
C LYS A 224 -28.08 -14.41 13.47
N ARG A 225 -27.39 -13.33 13.84
CA ARG A 225 -27.00 -13.07 15.24
C ARG A 225 -28.19 -12.63 16.09
N PHE A 226 -29.06 -11.77 15.59
CA PHE A 226 -30.29 -11.39 16.28
C PHE A 226 -31.15 -12.63 16.60
N LYS A 227 -31.38 -13.52 15.62
CA LYS A 227 -32.08 -14.80 15.87
C LYS A 227 -31.34 -15.71 16.87
N LYS A 228 -30.00 -15.75 16.87
CA LYS A 228 -29.22 -16.54 17.85
C LYS A 228 -29.24 -15.94 19.25
N GLU A 229 -29.18 -14.62 19.37
CA GLU A 229 -29.09 -13.86 20.63
C GLU A 229 -30.49 -13.45 21.16
N GLY A 230 -31.57 -14.06 20.65
CA GLY A 230 -32.96 -13.87 21.13
C GLY A 230 -33.60 -12.51 20.82
N ILE A 231 -32.97 -11.69 19.97
CA ILE A 231 -33.39 -10.30 19.72
C ILE A 231 -34.52 -10.27 18.68
N LYS A 232 -35.67 -9.69 19.08
CA LYS A 232 -36.78 -9.34 18.17
C LYS A 232 -36.38 -8.20 17.23
N THR A 233 -36.61 -8.38 15.93
CA THR A 233 -36.19 -7.45 14.86
C THR A 233 -37.34 -6.83 14.07
N LEU A 234 -38.55 -7.29 14.39
CA LEU A 234 -39.88 -6.80 14.04
C LEU A 234 -40.69 -6.87 15.36
N PRO A 235 -41.85 -6.21 15.48
CA PRO A 235 -42.80 -6.46 16.57
C PRO A 235 -43.13 -7.98 16.72
#